data_AF-A0A660Y8U8-F1
#
_entry.id   AF-A0A660Y8U8-F1
#
_cell.length_a   1.000
_cell.length_b   1.000
_cell.length_c   1.000
_cell.angle_alpha   90.00
_cell.angle_beta   90.00
_cell.angle_gamma   90.00
#
_symmetry.space_group_name_H-M   'P 1'
#
loop_
_entity.id
_entity.type
_entity.pdbx_description
1 polymer ?
#
loop_
_entity_poly.entity_id
_entity_poly.type
_entity_poly.pdbx_seq_one_letter_code
_entity_poly.pdbx_strand_id
1 'polypeptide(L)'
;MKLVTGKQMAAIDRYAIQEMGVPGLDLMEHAGQAVFEAVSRLLEAPKKITVICGKGNNGGDGFVVARLLENRGIPVSLFFVGERETAKGDARTNLERAAERGIPIHEVLKEEDLKRLTDELASSDAIVDALFGTGIQGAVRGLAARVIERINDSACPVVAVDLPSGVNADTGDVAGPCVRAFHTVTFGLPKMGQVFYPGRAYCGTLEIADIGFPPKAVKTAESALEWITSDEVAAILPRRVPDAHKGTCGHVLVIAGSVGLTGAAALASEAAMRTGSGLVTLGVPESLNDILEV
;
A
#
# COMPACT_ATOMS: atom_id res chain seq x y z
N MET A 1 -9.48 -5.47 10.21
CA MET A 1 -8.24 -4.74 10.57
C MET A 1 -8.53 -3.24 10.55
N LYS A 2 -8.00 -2.40 11.45
CA LYS A 2 -8.27 -0.95 11.39
C LYS A 2 -7.71 -0.32 10.10
N LEU A 3 -8.50 0.54 9.46
CA LEU A 3 -8.10 1.38 8.32
C LEU A 3 -7.95 2.82 8.81
N VAL A 4 -6.80 3.46 8.58
CA VAL A 4 -6.50 4.77 9.17
C VAL A 4 -6.25 5.86 8.13
N THR A 5 -6.39 7.11 8.53
CA THR A 5 -5.84 8.27 7.81
C THR A 5 -4.32 8.36 8.02
N GLY A 6 -3.62 9.07 7.14
CA GLY A 6 -2.21 9.40 7.33
C GLY A 6 -1.99 10.19 8.62
N LYS A 7 -2.92 11.08 8.98
CA LYS A 7 -2.88 11.82 10.26
C LYS A 7 -2.96 10.91 11.49
N GLN A 8 -3.85 9.92 11.46
CA GLN A 8 -3.95 8.92 12.53
C GLN A 8 -2.69 8.07 12.61
N MET A 9 -2.12 7.65 11.48
CA MET A 9 -0.86 6.91 11.46
C MET A 9 0.28 7.73 12.07
N ALA A 10 0.41 9.01 11.71
CA ALA A 10 1.39 9.91 12.29
C ALA A 10 1.19 10.14 13.81
N ALA A 11 -0.04 10.00 14.32
CA ALA A 11 -0.32 10.04 15.75
C ALA A 11 0.13 8.74 16.45
N ILE A 12 -0.05 7.57 15.82
CA ILE A 12 0.48 6.28 16.30
C ILE A 12 2.00 6.35 16.42
N ASP A 13 2.69 6.81 15.37
CA ASP A 13 4.15 7.01 15.37
C ASP A 13 4.61 7.89 16.51
N ARG A 14 4.00 9.07 16.64
CA ARG A 14 4.34 10.03 17.70
C ARG A 14 4.15 9.43 19.08
N TYR A 15 3.04 8.71 19.30
CA TYR A 15 2.78 8.06 20.58
C TYR A 15 3.80 6.94 20.87
N ALA A 16 4.16 6.13 19.88
CA ALA A 16 5.19 5.11 20.03
C ALA A 16 6.54 5.71 20.42
N ILE A 17 6.94 6.80 19.78
CA ILE A 17 8.24 7.44 20.01
C ILE A 17 8.26 8.23 21.32
N GLN A 18 7.28 9.10 21.53
CA GLN A 18 7.31 10.09 22.62
C GLN A 18 6.80 9.52 23.95
N GLU A 19 5.75 8.69 23.92
CA GLU A 19 5.09 8.22 25.14
C GLU A 19 5.55 6.82 25.56
N MET A 20 5.97 5.98 24.61
CA MET A 20 6.44 4.63 24.88
C MET A 20 7.96 4.44 24.72
N GLY A 21 8.68 5.49 24.29
CA GLY A 21 10.13 5.49 24.21
C GLY A 21 10.71 4.58 23.14
N VAL A 22 9.93 4.22 22.10
CA VAL A 22 10.45 3.47 20.95
C VAL A 22 11.35 4.39 20.12
N PRO A 23 12.63 4.07 19.88
CA PRO A 23 13.49 4.92 19.06
C PRO A 23 12.97 5.00 17.62
N GLY A 24 12.81 6.22 17.08
CA GLY A 24 12.36 6.41 15.69
C GLY A 24 13.29 5.76 14.65
N LEU A 25 14.59 5.74 14.94
CA LEU A 25 15.59 5.02 14.14
C LEU A 25 15.32 3.52 14.05
N ASP A 26 14.81 2.89 15.11
CA ASP A 26 14.54 1.44 15.11
C ASP A 26 13.30 1.14 14.24
N LEU A 27 12.26 1.97 14.34
CA LEU A 27 11.07 1.88 13.46
C LEU A 27 11.46 2.06 11.99
N MET A 28 12.33 3.04 11.70
CA MET A 28 12.85 3.30 10.35
C MET A 28 13.72 2.15 9.83
N GLU A 29 14.55 1.51 10.68
CA GLU A 29 15.34 0.35 10.28
C GLU A 29 14.44 -0.84 9.93
N HIS A 30 13.39 -1.10 10.73
CA HIS A 30 12.40 -2.15 10.44
C HIS A 30 11.58 -1.85 9.17
N ALA A 31 11.18 -0.59 8.96
CA ALA A 31 10.47 -0.16 7.76
C ALA A 31 11.32 -0.38 6.50
N GLY A 32 12.57 0.07 6.51
CA GLY A 32 13.51 -0.17 5.42
C GLY A 32 13.82 -1.65 5.20
N GLN A 33 13.93 -2.44 6.27
CA GLN A 33 14.10 -3.90 6.19
C GLN A 33 12.91 -4.56 5.49
N ALA A 34 11.67 -4.19 5.84
CA ALA A 34 10.48 -4.75 5.21
C ALA A 34 10.42 -4.44 3.71
N VAL A 35 10.77 -3.22 3.31
CA VAL A 35 10.86 -2.84 1.88
C VAL A 35 11.97 -3.62 1.18
N PHE A 36 13.16 -3.74 1.79
CA PHE A 36 14.26 -4.53 1.24
C PHE A 36 13.87 -6.00 1.01
N GLU A 37 13.15 -6.60 1.95
CA GLU A 37 12.65 -7.97 1.81
C GLU A 37 11.61 -8.09 0.70
N ALA A 38 10.70 -7.13 0.57
CA ALA A 38 9.75 -7.11 -0.54
C ALA A 38 10.47 -7.01 -1.89
N VAL A 39 11.43 -6.10 -2.02
CA VAL A 39 12.29 -5.99 -3.22
C VAL A 39 13.02 -7.30 -3.50
N SER A 40 13.58 -7.94 -2.48
CA SER A 40 14.32 -9.20 -2.60
C SER A 40 13.43 -10.39 -2.99
N ARG A 41 12.15 -10.38 -2.64
CA ARG A 41 11.17 -11.40 -3.08
C ARG A 41 10.70 -11.18 -4.52
N LEU A 42 10.67 -9.92 -4.97
CA LEU A 42 10.19 -9.55 -6.30
C LEU A 42 11.23 -9.77 -7.39
N LEU A 43 12.52 -9.64 -7.07
CA LEU A 43 13.61 -9.68 -8.04
C LEU A 43 14.58 -10.81 -7.72
N GLU A 44 14.77 -11.70 -8.69
CA GLU A 44 15.84 -12.69 -8.63
C GLU A 44 17.16 -12.07 -9.09
N ALA A 45 18.13 -11.95 -8.16
CA ALA A 45 19.49 -11.46 -8.43
C ALA A 45 19.56 -10.14 -9.25
N PRO A 46 18.96 -9.04 -8.76
CA PRO A 46 18.99 -7.76 -9.45
C PRO A 46 20.42 -7.27 -9.64
N LYS A 47 20.74 -6.77 -10.83
CA LYS A 47 22.03 -6.18 -11.17
C LYS A 47 22.12 -4.75 -10.67
N LYS A 48 21.00 -4.02 -10.58
CA LYS A 48 20.98 -2.64 -10.13
C LYS A 48 19.60 -2.20 -9.67
N ILE A 49 19.56 -1.43 -8.58
CA ILE A 49 18.33 -0.82 -8.08
C ILE A 49 18.53 0.68 -7.92
N THR A 50 17.58 1.47 -8.41
CA THR A 50 17.53 2.90 -8.14
C THR A 50 16.65 3.18 -6.94
N VAL A 51 17.18 3.88 -5.93
CA VAL A 51 16.42 4.32 -4.77
C VAL A 51 16.27 5.82 -4.83
N ILE A 52 15.05 6.33 -4.74
CA ILE A 52 14.75 7.76 -4.87
C ILE A 52 14.16 8.26 -3.56
N CYS A 53 14.91 9.07 -2.84
CA CYS A 53 14.57 9.55 -1.51
C CYS A 53 14.16 11.03 -1.51
N GLY A 54 13.13 11.35 -0.74
CA GLY A 54 12.82 12.73 -0.36
C GLY A 54 13.42 13.12 0.99
N LYS A 55 13.18 14.35 1.42
CA LYS A 55 13.75 14.91 2.68
C LYS A 55 13.11 14.41 3.99
N GLY A 56 11.95 13.77 3.91
CA GLY A 56 11.17 13.35 5.08
C GLY A 56 11.53 11.95 5.56
N ASN A 57 10.79 11.45 6.55
CA ASN A 57 10.99 10.10 7.11
C ASN A 57 10.90 9.00 6.04
N ASN A 58 10.02 9.14 5.04
CA ASN A 58 9.93 8.20 3.93
C ASN A 58 11.26 8.05 3.17
N GLY A 59 11.98 9.16 2.95
CA GLY A 59 13.31 9.11 2.36
C GLY A 59 14.36 8.51 3.29
N GLY A 60 14.17 8.68 4.60
CA GLY A 60 14.91 7.96 5.64
C GLY A 60 14.82 6.45 5.50
N ASP A 61 13.59 5.93 5.36
CA ASP A 61 13.34 4.51 5.08
C ASP A 61 14.04 4.07 3.78
N GLY A 62 13.98 4.90 2.73
CA GLY A 62 14.72 4.67 1.49
C GLY A 62 16.25 4.61 1.67
N PHE A 63 16.84 5.44 2.53
CA PHE A 63 18.28 5.34 2.84
C PHE A 63 18.64 4.04 3.56
N VAL A 64 17.76 3.54 4.43
CA VAL A 64 17.91 2.21 5.03
C VAL A 64 17.88 1.14 3.94
N VAL A 65 16.91 1.19 3.03
CA VAL A 65 16.84 0.25 1.89
C VAL A 65 18.13 0.26 1.07
N ALA A 66 18.65 1.44 0.72
CA ALA A 66 19.89 1.58 -0.02
C ALA A 66 21.09 0.93 0.71
N ARG A 67 21.20 1.12 2.03
CA ARG A 67 22.24 0.48 2.86
C ARG A 67 22.10 -1.04 2.88
N LEU A 68 20.88 -1.57 2.97
CA LEU A 68 20.62 -3.00 3.00
C LEU A 68 20.89 -3.69 1.65
N LEU A 69 20.55 -3.02 0.55
CA LEU A 69 20.90 -3.47 -0.79
C LEU A 69 22.43 -3.51 -1.00
N GLU A 70 23.14 -2.47 -0.57
CA GLU A 70 24.60 -2.42 -0.64
C GLU A 70 25.24 -3.50 0.24
N ASN A 71 24.75 -3.72 1.48
CA ASN A 71 25.15 -4.85 2.33
C ASN A 71 25.05 -6.21 1.62
N ARG A 72 24.05 -6.37 0.74
CA ARG A 72 23.82 -7.61 -0.01
C ARG A 72 24.69 -7.72 -1.27
N GLY A 73 25.49 -6.70 -1.57
CA GLY A 73 26.31 -6.61 -2.78
C GLY A 73 25.51 -6.25 -4.03
N ILE A 74 24.28 -5.73 -3.88
CA ILE A 74 23.45 -5.29 -5.00
C ILE A 74 23.85 -3.84 -5.31
N PRO A 75 24.25 -3.51 -6.55
CA PRO A 75 24.55 -2.14 -6.95
C PRO A 75 23.34 -1.21 -6.76
N VAL A 76 23.57 -0.08 -6.08
CA VAL A 76 22.53 0.92 -5.78
C VAL A 76 22.88 2.26 -6.41
N SER A 77 21.92 2.86 -7.09
CA SER A 77 21.97 4.27 -7.48
C SER A 77 21.00 5.05 -6.59
N LEU A 78 21.55 5.81 -5.64
CA LEU A 78 20.76 6.56 -4.67
C LEU A 78 20.60 8.01 -5.13
N PHE A 79 19.36 8.43 -5.34
CA PHE A 79 19.00 9.81 -5.66
C PHE A 79 18.30 10.46 -4.48
N PHE A 80 18.66 11.71 -4.20
CA PHE A 80 18.03 12.52 -3.17
C PHE A 80 17.46 13.79 -3.79
N VAL A 81 16.14 13.99 -3.66
CA VAL A 81 15.47 15.17 -4.23
C VAL A 81 15.48 16.31 -3.22
N GLY A 82 16.54 17.11 -3.30
CA GLY A 82 16.83 18.22 -2.41
C GLY A 82 18.33 18.31 -2.09
N GLU A 83 18.70 19.32 -1.32
CA GLU A 83 20.08 19.49 -0.82
C GLU A 83 20.26 18.65 0.45
N ARG A 84 21.35 17.89 0.57
CA ARG A 84 21.60 16.96 1.69
C ARG A 84 21.38 17.59 3.06
N GLU A 85 21.75 18.86 3.23
CA GLU A 85 21.57 19.62 4.47
C GLU A 85 20.10 19.85 4.88
N THR A 86 19.16 19.64 3.95
CA THR A 86 17.72 19.76 4.22
C THR A 86 17.12 18.54 4.89
N ALA A 87 17.83 17.39 4.91
CA ALA A 87 17.43 16.22 5.68
C ALA A 87 17.55 16.52 7.18
N LYS A 88 16.59 16.03 7.98
CA LYS A 88 16.55 16.27 9.44
C LYS A 88 16.19 15.00 10.19
N GLY A 89 16.50 14.98 11.49
CA GLY A 89 16.17 13.87 12.38
C GLY A 89 16.70 12.53 11.87
N ASP A 90 15.88 11.50 11.98
CA ASP A 90 16.24 10.12 11.63
C ASP A 90 16.61 9.96 10.15
N ALA A 91 15.97 10.72 9.25
CA ALA A 91 16.30 10.72 7.83
C ALA A 91 17.72 11.24 7.56
N ARG A 92 18.18 12.26 8.31
CA ARG A 92 19.55 12.77 8.22
C ARG A 92 20.55 11.73 8.70
N THR A 93 20.28 11.10 9.83
CA THR A 93 21.13 10.04 10.39
C THR A 93 21.34 8.90 9.38
N ASN A 94 20.26 8.46 8.71
CA ASN A 94 20.37 7.38 7.72
C ASN A 94 20.99 7.83 6.39
N LEU A 95 20.83 9.09 5.99
CA LEU A 95 21.58 9.69 4.88
C LEU A 95 23.10 9.67 5.15
N GLU A 96 23.51 10.12 6.33
CA GLU A 96 24.92 10.14 6.75
C GLU A 96 25.50 8.71 6.80
N ARG A 97 24.76 7.77 7.40
CA ARG A 97 25.14 6.35 7.42
C ARG A 97 25.26 5.74 6.01
N ALA A 98 24.44 6.16 5.05
CA ALA A 98 24.57 5.71 3.66
C ALA A 98 25.85 6.27 3.02
N ALA A 99 26.16 7.54 3.28
CA ALA A 99 27.38 8.19 2.78
C ALA A 99 28.66 7.57 3.37
N GLU A 100 28.66 7.23 4.67
CA GLU A 100 29.78 6.57 5.35
C GLU A 100 30.14 5.19 4.76
N ARG A 101 29.16 4.52 4.15
CA ARG A 101 29.35 3.25 3.43
C ARG A 101 29.87 3.43 2.00
N GLY A 102 30.09 4.67 1.58
CA GLY A 102 30.54 5.00 0.23
C GLY A 102 29.46 4.85 -0.84
N ILE A 103 28.17 4.77 -0.46
CA ILE A 103 27.07 4.76 -1.44
C ILE A 103 27.03 6.12 -2.14
N PRO A 104 27.18 6.19 -3.48
CA PRO A 104 27.07 7.45 -4.20
C PRO A 104 25.67 8.04 -4.07
N ILE A 105 25.55 9.23 -3.49
CA ILE A 105 24.27 9.94 -3.35
C ILE A 105 24.22 11.10 -4.35
N HIS A 106 23.29 11.01 -5.28
CA HIS A 106 23.07 12.00 -6.34
C HIS A 106 21.97 12.98 -5.93
N GLU A 107 22.35 14.21 -5.64
CA GLU A 107 21.38 15.28 -5.37
C GLU A 107 20.70 15.72 -6.67
N VAL A 108 19.37 15.81 -6.63
CA VAL A 108 18.55 16.34 -7.73
C VAL A 108 18.08 17.72 -7.29
N LEU A 109 18.80 18.75 -7.73
CA LEU A 109 18.61 20.14 -7.31
C LEU A 109 17.91 20.98 -8.39
N LYS A 110 18.08 20.58 -9.65
CA LYS A 110 17.58 21.27 -10.84
C LYS A 110 17.23 20.30 -11.97
N GLU A 111 16.57 20.80 -13.02
CA GLU A 111 16.07 19.94 -14.10
C GLU A 111 17.21 19.26 -14.89
N GLU A 112 18.40 19.86 -14.97
CA GLU A 112 19.54 19.26 -15.66
C GLU A 112 20.00 17.95 -14.99
N ASP A 113 19.78 17.81 -13.68
CA ASP A 113 20.13 16.60 -12.93
C ASP A 113 19.21 15.42 -13.28
N LEU A 114 18.01 15.70 -13.85
CA LEU A 114 17.06 14.68 -14.28
C LEU A 114 17.59 13.85 -15.44
N LYS A 115 18.54 14.38 -16.23
CA LYS A 115 19.17 13.58 -17.30
C LYS A 115 19.88 12.37 -16.69
N ARG A 116 20.67 12.58 -15.63
CA ARG A 116 21.36 11.50 -14.93
C ARG A 116 20.37 10.50 -14.35
N LEU A 117 19.29 10.99 -13.71
CA LEU A 117 18.23 10.11 -13.21
C LEU A 117 17.67 9.24 -14.34
N THR A 118 17.32 9.82 -15.48
CA THR A 118 16.78 9.10 -16.63
C THR A 118 17.73 8.02 -17.13
N ASP A 119 19.02 8.35 -17.27
CA ASP A 119 20.07 7.42 -17.71
C ASP A 119 20.23 6.26 -16.71
N GLU A 120 20.19 6.54 -15.40
CA GLU A 120 20.28 5.53 -14.35
C GLU A 120 19.06 4.61 -14.34
N LEU A 121 17.85 5.18 -14.42
CA LEU A 121 16.58 4.45 -14.47
C LEU A 121 16.50 3.48 -15.66
N ALA A 122 17.04 3.85 -16.82
CA ALA A 122 17.05 2.99 -18.00
C ALA A 122 17.91 1.71 -17.83
N SER A 123 18.81 1.70 -16.84
CA SER A 123 19.73 0.59 -16.56
C SER A 123 19.40 -0.18 -15.28
N SER A 124 18.33 0.20 -14.59
CA SER A 124 17.92 -0.43 -13.32
C SER A 124 16.94 -1.56 -13.55
N ASP A 125 16.95 -2.54 -12.64
CA ASP A 125 15.99 -3.65 -12.67
C ASP A 125 14.71 -3.31 -11.88
N ALA A 126 14.79 -2.36 -10.95
CA ALA A 126 13.66 -1.83 -10.20
C ALA A 126 13.94 -0.44 -9.62
N ILE A 127 12.86 0.22 -9.20
CA ILE A 127 12.89 1.52 -8.55
C ILE A 127 12.25 1.41 -7.18
N VAL A 128 12.88 2.00 -6.16
CA VAL A 128 12.27 2.21 -4.85
C VAL A 128 11.84 3.67 -4.75
N ASP A 129 10.52 3.90 -4.69
CA ASP A 129 9.93 5.21 -4.47
C ASP A 129 9.83 5.50 -2.98
N ALA A 130 10.76 6.32 -2.50
CA ALA A 130 10.84 6.81 -1.13
C ALA A 130 10.76 8.35 -1.09
N LEU A 131 10.12 8.98 -2.09
CA LEU A 131 10.05 10.44 -2.19
C LEU A 131 9.13 11.03 -1.11
N PHE A 132 7.92 10.51 -1.01
CA PHE A 132 6.91 11.04 -0.09
C PHE A 132 6.00 9.93 0.43
N GLY A 133 5.72 9.97 1.74
CA GLY A 133 4.70 9.13 2.37
C GLY A 133 3.44 9.93 2.70
N THR A 134 2.92 9.76 3.92
CA THR A 134 1.67 10.38 4.41
C THR A 134 1.63 11.92 4.46
N GLY A 135 2.77 12.60 4.28
CA GLY A 135 2.89 14.05 4.44
C GLY A 135 2.41 14.90 3.25
N ILE A 136 2.03 14.30 2.11
CA ILE A 136 1.57 15.05 0.94
C ILE A 136 0.19 15.66 1.18
N GLN A 137 0.06 16.93 0.79
CA GLN A 137 -1.22 17.63 0.69
C GLN A 137 -1.30 18.30 -0.68
N GLY A 138 -2.34 17.99 -1.45
CA GLY A 138 -2.54 18.52 -2.80
C GLY A 138 -1.57 17.96 -3.84
N ALA A 139 -1.43 18.67 -4.96
CA ALA A 139 -0.62 18.23 -6.10
C ALA A 139 0.89 18.34 -5.81
N VAL A 140 1.67 17.31 -6.19
CA VAL A 140 3.13 17.40 -6.23
C VAL A 140 3.53 18.37 -7.36
N ARG A 141 4.50 19.26 -7.08
CA ARG A 141 4.91 20.34 -8.00
C ARG A 141 6.43 20.41 -8.16
N GLY A 142 6.86 21.15 -9.18
CA GLY A 142 8.28 21.47 -9.41
C GLY A 142 9.10 20.22 -9.71
N LEU A 143 10.33 20.21 -9.21
CA LEU A 143 11.31 19.15 -9.50
C LEU A 143 10.84 17.76 -9.09
N ALA A 144 10.17 17.65 -7.93
CA ALA A 144 9.65 16.37 -7.46
C ALA A 144 8.57 15.79 -8.38
N ALA A 145 7.72 16.65 -8.98
CA ALA A 145 6.75 16.22 -9.98
C ALA A 145 7.44 15.67 -11.24
N ARG A 146 8.52 16.32 -11.70
CA ARG A 146 9.33 15.85 -12.82
C ARG A 146 10.02 14.52 -12.53
N VAL A 147 10.49 14.31 -11.30
CA VAL A 147 11.05 13.02 -10.88
C VAL A 147 9.99 11.93 -10.96
N ILE A 148 8.77 12.18 -10.47
CA ILE A 148 7.65 11.23 -10.58
C ILE A 148 7.32 10.89 -12.03
N GLU A 149 7.32 11.90 -12.92
CA GLU A 149 7.15 11.68 -14.37
C GLU A 149 8.24 10.74 -14.91
N ARG A 150 9.52 10.95 -14.57
CA ARG A 150 10.62 10.06 -14.98
C ARG A 150 10.53 8.64 -14.42
N ILE A 151 10.03 8.48 -13.19
CA ILE A 151 9.75 7.15 -12.63
C ILE A 151 8.70 6.44 -13.47
N ASN A 152 7.59 7.12 -13.76
CA ASN A 152 6.47 6.55 -14.52
C ASN A 152 6.79 6.29 -16.00
N ASP A 153 7.68 7.08 -16.59
CA ASP A 153 8.17 6.87 -17.97
C ASP A 153 9.12 5.67 -18.08
N SER A 154 9.65 5.18 -16.96
CA SER A 154 10.54 4.02 -16.93
C SER A 154 9.77 2.71 -17.15
N ALA A 155 10.44 1.70 -17.69
CA ALA A 155 9.89 0.35 -17.83
C ALA A 155 10.07 -0.52 -16.57
N CYS A 156 10.64 0.04 -15.49
CA CYS A 156 11.00 -0.71 -14.30
C CYS A 156 9.79 -0.93 -13.39
N PRO A 157 9.69 -2.08 -12.69
CA PRO A 157 8.76 -2.22 -11.58
C PRO A 157 9.15 -1.24 -10.46
N VAL A 158 8.15 -0.52 -9.93
CA VAL A 158 8.33 0.43 -8.84
C VAL A 158 7.80 -0.17 -7.54
N VAL A 159 8.63 -0.16 -6.50
CA VAL A 159 8.26 -0.51 -5.12
C VAL A 159 8.13 0.78 -4.32
N ALA A 160 6.90 1.12 -3.93
CA ALA A 160 6.63 2.30 -3.12
C ALA A 160 6.82 2.01 -1.63
N VAL A 161 7.52 2.93 -0.96
CA VAL A 161 7.73 2.97 0.48
C VAL A 161 6.57 3.73 1.10
N ASP A 162 5.87 3.06 2.00
CA ASP A 162 4.65 3.49 2.69
C ASP A 162 3.46 3.75 1.77
N LEU A 163 3.56 4.70 0.85
CA LEU A 163 2.52 5.13 -0.06
C LEU A 163 3.14 5.56 -1.39
N PRO A 164 2.53 5.26 -2.56
CA PRO A 164 3.03 5.81 -3.81
C PRO A 164 3.03 7.33 -3.78
N SER A 165 4.19 7.92 -4.07
CA SER A 165 4.38 9.36 -4.00
C SER A 165 3.39 10.07 -4.92
N GLY A 166 2.55 10.92 -4.33
CA GLY A 166 1.48 11.67 -5.00
C GLY A 166 0.06 11.25 -4.63
N VAL A 167 -0.12 10.13 -3.93
CA VAL A 167 -1.42 9.75 -3.34
C VAL A 167 -1.63 10.51 -2.03
N ASN A 168 -2.86 11.02 -1.83
CA ASN A 168 -3.27 11.52 -0.52
C ASN A 168 -3.62 10.35 0.41
N ALA A 169 -2.90 10.20 1.53
CA ALA A 169 -3.10 9.11 2.48
C ALA A 169 -4.48 9.10 3.15
N ASP A 170 -5.11 10.26 3.33
CA ASP A 170 -6.37 10.41 4.04
C ASP A 170 -7.58 10.12 3.13
N THR A 171 -7.50 10.48 1.84
CA THR A 171 -8.66 10.44 0.92
C THR A 171 -8.50 9.49 -0.27
N GLY A 172 -7.27 9.21 -0.69
CA GLY A 172 -6.98 8.51 -1.95
C GLY A 172 -6.99 9.42 -3.17
N ASP A 173 -7.18 10.72 -3.00
CA ASP A 173 -7.12 11.67 -4.12
C ASP A 173 -5.73 11.73 -4.72
N VAL A 174 -5.69 11.92 -6.04
CA VAL A 174 -4.47 12.12 -6.83
C VAL A 174 -4.62 13.43 -7.58
N ALA A 175 -3.94 14.48 -7.11
CA ALA A 175 -4.13 15.85 -7.59
C ALA A 175 -3.08 16.30 -8.63
N GLY A 176 -2.15 15.43 -9.01
CA GLY A 176 -1.05 15.73 -9.94
C GLY A 176 -0.27 14.47 -10.32
N PRO A 177 1.00 14.61 -10.76
CA PRO A 177 1.86 13.46 -11.00
C PRO A 177 1.95 12.57 -9.77
N CYS A 178 1.71 11.27 -9.97
CA CYS A 178 1.72 10.28 -8.92
C CYS A 178 2.40 8.99 -9.42
N VAL A 179 3.26 8.42 -8.59
CA VAL A 179 3.98 7.18 -8.88
C VAL A 179 2.99 6.03 -9.03
N ARG A 180 3.13 5.26 -10.11
CA ARG A 180 2.40 4.02 -10.34
C ARG A 180 3.22 2.86 -9.81
N ALA A 181 2.94 2.45 -8.58
CA ALA A 181 3.65 1.36 -7.95
C ALA A 181 3.20 0.00 -8.51
N PHE A 182 4.16 -0.89 -8.73
CA PHE A 182 3.92 -2.31 -8.93
C PHE A 182 3.61 -3.00 -7.60
N HIS A 183 4.31 -2.58 -6.54
CA HIS A 183 4.14 -3.07 -5.17
C HIS A 183 4.27 -1.89 -4.19
N THR A 184 3.49 -1.88 -3.13
CA THR A 184 3.56 -0.88 -2.04
C THR A 184 3.73 -1.61 -0.72
N VAL A 185 4.75 -1.24 0.06
CA VAL A 185 4.93 -1.75 1.43
C VAL A 185 4.52 -0.66 2.40
N THR A 186 3.41 -0.86 3.11
CA THR A 186 2.88 0.08 4.11
C THR A 186 3.18 -0.40 5.52
N PHE A 187 3.39 0.53 6.45
CA PHE A 187 3.82 0.18 7.80
C PHE A 187 2.70 0.25 8.82
N GLY A 188 2.61 -0.79 9.67
CA GLY A 188 1.69 -0.89 10.79
C GLY A 188 0.23 -1.12 10.37
N LEU A 189 -0.44 -0.05 9.95
CA LEU A 189 -1.82 -0.09 9.49
C LEU A 189 -1.94 0.44 8.05
N PRO A 190 -2.90 -0.08 7.27
CA PRO A 190 -3.19 0.45 5.94
C PRO A 190 -3.83 1.83 6.05
N LYS A 191 -3.52 2.69 5.08
CA LYS A 191 -4.08 4.04 4.97
C LYS A 191 -5.28 4.04 4.03
N MET A 192 -6.25 4.91 4.28
CA MET A 192 -7.45 5.09 3.46
C MET A 192 -7.11 5.28 1.98
N GLY A 193 -6.09 6.09 1.68
CA GLY A 193 -5.69 6.38 0.30
C GLY A 193 -5.14 5.17 -0.48
N GLN A 194 -4.80 4.09 0.20
CA GLN A 194 -4.36 2.83 -0.44
C GLN A 194 -5.53 1.90 -0.75
N VAL A 195 -6.70 2.12 -0.14
CA VAL A 195 -7.87 1.24 -0.25
C VAL A 195 -8.93 1.86 -1.15
N PHE A 196 -9.14 3.17 -1.07
CA PHE A 196 -10.12 3.87 -1.89
C PHE A 196 -9.53 4.37 -3.22
N TYR A 197 -10.36 4.39 -4.26
CA TYR A 197 -9.99 4.94 -5.57
C TYR A 197 -10.11 6.47 -5.56
N PRO A 198 -9.25 7.18 -6.32
CA PRO A 198 -8.31 6.65 -7.32
C PRO A 198 -7.00 6.08 -6.75
N GLY A 199 -6.59 6.43 -5.53
CA GLY A 199 -5.28 6.06 -4.95
C GLY A 199 -4.98 4.56 -4.95
N ARG A 200 -5.97 3.70 -4.72
CA ARG A 200 -5.83 2.24 -4.84
C ARG A 200 -5.24 1.79 -6.18
N ALA A 201 -5.59 2.46 -7.28
CA ALA A 201 -5.09 2.11 -8.61
C ALA A 201 -3.57 2.31 -8.77
N TYR A 202 -2.97 3.13 -7.90
CA TYR A 202 -1.55 3.46 -7.93
C TYR A 202 -0.70 2.59 -7.00
N CYS A 203 -1.33 1.80 -6.14
CA CYS A 203 -0.64 1.04 -5.10
C CYS A 203 -0.10 -0.32 -5.56
N GLY A 204 -0.57 -0.83 -6.71
CA GLY A 204 -0.26 -2.19 -7.15
C GLY A 204 -0.66 -3.22 -6.08
N THR A 205 0.23 -4.19 -5.83
CA THR A 205 0.07 -5.11 -4.69
C THR A 205 0.39 -4.38 -3.39
N LEU A 206 -0.53 -4.41 -2.42
CA LEU A 206 -0.35 -3.77 -1.12
C LEU A 206 0.06 -4.79 -0.07
N GLU A 207 1.26 -4.61 0.50
CA GLU A 207 1.79 -5.40 1.60
C GLU A 207 1.81 -4.58 2.89
N ILE A 208 1.28 -5.13 3.98
CA ILE A 208 1.26 -4.47 5.29
C ILE A 208 2.36 -5.10 6.13
N ALA A 209 3.39 -4.33 6.44
CA ALA A 209 4.52 -4.76 7.25
C ALA A 209 4.36 -4.32 8.72
N ASP A 210 4.54 -5.26 9.64
CA ASP A 210 4.69 -4.94 11.06
C ASP A 210 6.13 -4.48 11.33
N ILE A 211 6.28 -3.21 11.67
CA ILE A 211 7.57 -2.58 11.97
C ILE A 211 7.84 -2.47 13.48
N GLY A 212 7.01 -3.11 14.31
CA GLY A 212 7.19 -3.15 15.76
C GLY A 212 6.45 -2.05 16.52
N PHE A 213 5.35 -1.52 15.98
CA PHE A 213 4.50 -0.62 16.75
C PHE A 213 3.93 -1.36 17.97
N PRO A 214 4.13 -0.85 19.20
CA PRO A 214 3.56 -1.55 20.34
C PRO A 214 2.03 -1.54 20.26
N PRO A 215 1.33 -2.62 20.64
CA PRO A 215 -0.11 -2.73 20.47
C PRO A 215 -0.92 -1.60 21.13
N LYS A 216 -0.37 -0.97 22.18
CA LYS A 216 -0.96 0.20 22.82
C LYS A 216 -0.98 1.43 21.90
N ALA A 217 0.09 1.69 21.12
CA ALA A 217 0.09 2.77 20.12
C ALA A 217 -0.97 2.52 19.04
N VAL A 218 -1.04 1.30 18.51
CA VAL A 218 -2.03 0.97 17.45
C VAL A 218 -3.47 1.15 17.97
N LYS A 219 -3.70 0.90 19.27
CA LYS A 219 -5.00 1.10 19.91
C LYS A 219 -5.40 2.57 20.06
N THR A 220 -4.46 3.52 20.10
CA THR A 220 -4.78 4.96 20.18
C THR A 220 -5.40 5.50 18.90
N ALA A 221 -5.29 4.76 17.79
CA ALA A 221 -5.96 5.10 16.55
C ALA A 221 -7.48 5.02 16.70
N GLU A 222 -8.11 6.17 16.87
CA GLU A 222 -9.57 6.34 16.82
C GLU A 222 -10.03 6.31 15.37
N SER A 223 -10.08 5.12 14.77
CA SER A 223 -10.69 4.94 13.44
C SER A 223 -12.04 4.25 13.56
N ALA A 224 -13.03 4.82 12.88
CA ALA A 224 -14.34 4.22 12.69
C ALA A 224 -14.38 3.27 11.48
N LEU A 225 -13.26 3.11 10.76
CA LEU A 225 -13.17 2.29 9.56
C LEU A 225 -12.33 1.04 9.82
N GLU A 226 -12.83 -0.07 9.31
CA GLU A 226 -12.13 -1.35 9.30
C GLU A 226 -12.06 -1.90 7.87
N TRP A 227 -10.90 -2.45 7.52
CA TRP A 227 -10.70 -3.25 6.34
C TRP A 227 -10.93 -4.72 6.68
N ILE A 228 -11.97 -5.30 6.08
CA ILE A 228 -12.33 -6.71 6.15
C ILE A 228 -11.19 -7.59 5.62
N THR A 229 -10.70 -8.50 6.46
CA THR A 229 -9.66 -9.48 6.09
C THR A 229 -10.25 -10.88 5.85
N SER A 230 -9.49 -11.74 5.18
CA SER A 230 -9.86 -13.15 4.98
C SER A 230 -10.09 -13.89 6.31
N ASP A 231 -9.25 -13.61 7.31
CA ASP A 231 -9.32 -14.28 8.62
C ASP A 231 -10.56 -13.83 9.39
N GLU A 232 -10.94 -12.55 9.29
CA GLU A 232 -12.18 -12.03 9.87
C GLU A 232 -13.40 -12.69 9.23
N VAL A 233 -13.42 -12.80 7.89
CA VAL A 233 -14.50 -13.51 7.17
C VAL A 233 -14.54 -14.99 7.58
N ALA A 234 -13.39 -15.66 7.62
CA ALA A 234 -13.32 -17.07 8.00
C ALA A 234 -13.83 -17.33 9.43
N ALA A 235 -13.57 -16.41 10.36
CA ALA A 235 -14.02 -16.49 11.74
C ALA A 235 -15.54 -16.35 11.90
N ILE A 236 -16.21 -15.62 11.01
CA ILE A 236 -17.68 -15.41 11.06
C ILE A 236 -18.48 -16.40 10.21
N LEU A 237 -17.82 -17.20 9.36
CA LEU A 237 -18.52 -18.20 8.55
C LEU A 237 -19.22 -19.24 9.45
N PRO A 238 -20.51 -19.55 9.20
CA PRO A 238 -21.26 -20.49 10.02
C PRO A 238 -20.69 -21.90 9.88
N ARG A 239 -20.51 -22.61 11.00
CA ARG A 239 -20.11 -24.02 11.00
C ARG A 239 -21.33 -24.91 10.77
N ARG A 240 -21.21 -25.88 9.88
CA ARG A 240 -22.25 -26.91 9.66
C ARG A 240 -21.92 -28.16 10.45
N VAL A 241 -22.86 -28.61 11.26
CA VAL A 241 -22.76 -29.90 11.95
C VAL A 241 -22.96 -31.06 10.96
N PRO A 242 -22.35 -32.24 11.17
CA PRO A 242 -22.41 -33.35 10.22
C PRO A 242 -23.82 -33.88 9.92
N ASP A 243 -24.77 -33.73 10.83
CA ASP A 243 -26.17 -34.17 10.71
C ASP A 243 -27.12 -33.04 10.27
N ALA A 244 -26.58 -31.91 9.80
CA ALA A 244 -27.37 -30.79 9.30
C ALA A 244 -28.25 -31.20 8.10
N HIS A 245 -29.49 -30.72 8.09
CA HIS A 245 -30.44 -30.90 6.98
C HIS A 245 -30.94 -29.55 6.46
N LYS A 246 -31.69 -29.53 5.35
CA LYS A 246 -32.16 -28.26 4.72
C LYS A 246 -32.81 -27.27 5.70
N GLY A 247 -33.62 -27.76 6.65
CA GLY A 247 -34.23 -26.90 7.68
C GLY A 247 -33.25 -26.22 8.66
N THR A 248 -32.13 -26.85 9.01
CA THR A 248 -31.12 -26.27 9.93
C THR A 248 -30.23 -25.24 9.25
N CYS A 249 -30.23 -25.20 7.91
CA CYS A 249 -29.44 -24.27 7.11
C CYS A 249 -30.23 -23.03 6.67
N GLY A 250 -31.38 -22.76 7.30
CA GLY A 250 -32.22 -21.60 7.02
C GLY A 250 -33.00 -21.68 5.69
N HIS A 251 -33.93 -20.75 5.54
CA HIS A 251 -34.77 -20.60 4.35
C HIS A 251 -34.80 -19.13 3.94
N VAL A 252 -34.39 -18.86 2.70
CA VAL A 252 -34.38 -17.51 2.12
C VAL A 252 -35.54 -17.36 1.13
N LEU A 253 -36.32 -16.29 1.27
CA LEU A 253 -37.26 -15.83 0.25
C LEU A 253 -36.60 -14.70 -0.54
N VAL A 254 -36.46 -14.88 -1.85
CA VAL A 254 -36.04 -13.83 -2.79
C VAL A 254 -37.28 -13.32 -3.50
N ILE A 255 -37.51 -12.01 -3.48
CA ILE A 255 -38.57 -11.36 -4.28
C ILE A 255 -37.87 -10.50 -5.31
N ALA A 256 -37.88 -10.95 -6.56
CA ALA A 256 -37.12 -10.33 -7.63
C ALA A 256 -37.71 -10.69 -9.00
N GLY A 257 -37.26 -10.00 -10.03
CA GLY A 257 -37.64 -10.30 -11.41
C GLY A 257 -38.77 -9.43 -11.93
N SER A 258 -38.60 -9.03 -13.18
CA SER A 258 -39.60 -8.37 -14.02
C SER A 258 -39.27 -8.72 -15.48
N VAL A 259 -40.12 -8.31 -16.42
CA VAL A 259 -39.81 -8.47 -17.85
C VAL A 259 -38.48 -7.78 -18.17
N GLY A 260 -37.53 -8.55 -18.70
CA GLY A 260 -36.17 -8.07 -19.00
C GLY A 260 -35.17 -8.14 -17.84
N LEU A 261 -35.60 -8.52 -16.62
CA LEU A 261 -34.74 -8.61 -15.42
C LEU A 261 -34.82 -9.97 -14.70
N THR A 262 -35.23 -11.03 -15.40
CA THR A 262 -35.27 -12.41 -14.85
C THR A 262 -33.90 -12.90 -14.37
N GLY A 263 -32.81 -12.46 -15.02
CA GLY A 263 -31.44 -12.81 -14.61
C GLY A 263 -31.08 -12.35 -13.20
N ALA A 264 -31.58 -11.20 -12.74
CA ALA A 264 -31.33 -10.73 -11.37
C ALA A 264 -31.95 -11.66 -10.33
N ALA A 265 -33.15 -12.18 -10.62
CA ALA A 265 -33.86 -13.13 -9.77
C ALA A 265 -33.12 -14.46 -9.67
N ALA A 266 -32.63 -14.99 -10.80
CA ALA A 266 -31.84 -16.21 -10.85
C ALA A 266 -30.51 -16.07 -10.07
N LEU A 267 -29.74 -15.01 -10.33
CA LEU A 267 -28.43 -14.79 -9.70
C LEU A 267 -28.54 -14.65 -8.17
N ALA A 268 -29.53 -13.89 -7.68
CA ALA A 268 -29.74 -13.72 -6.24
C ALA A 268 -30.13 -15.05 -5.56
N SER A 269 -31.01 -15.82 -6.20
CA SER A 269 -31.47 -17.11 -5.68
C SER A 269 -30.33 -18.13 -5.64
N GLU A 270 -29.54 -18.23 -6.72
CA GLU A 270 -28.40 -19.14 -6.76
C GLU A 270 -27.31 -18.72 -5.76
N ALA A 271 -27.02 -17.43 -5.60
CA ALA A 271 -26.06 -16.95 -4.61
C ALA A 271 -26.46 -17.36 -3.18
N ALA A 272 -27.75 -17.26 -2.83
CA ALA A 272 -28.26 -17.70 -1.54
C ALA A 272 -28.07 -19.22 -1.34
N MET A 273 -28.29 -20.04 -2.37
CA MET A 273 -28.02 -21.48 -2.31
C MET A 273 -26.52 -21.78 -2.16
N ARG A 274 -25.67 -21.15 -2.98
CA ARG A 274 -24.21 -21.36 -3.02
C ARG A 274 -23.52 -20.99 -1.70
N THR A 275 -24.03 -19.98 -1.01
CA THR A 275 -23.52 -19.54 0.30
C THR A 275 -23.97 -20.42 1.47
N GLY A 276 -24.84 -21.40 1.22
CA GLY A 276 -25.16 -22.48 2.17
C GLY A 276 -26.58 -22.46 2.73
N SER A 277 -27.50 -21.67 2.17
CA SER A 277 -28.92 -21.73 2.55
C SER A 277 -29.51 -23.11 2.24
N GLY A 278 -30.32 -23.66 3.14
CA GLY A 278 -30.89 -25.00 2.98
C GLY A 278 -32.08 -25.05 2.03
N LEU A 279 -32.85 -23.97 1.94
CA LEU A 279 -33.92 -23.78 0.96
C LEU A 279 -33.94 -22.33 0.48
N VAL A 280 -34.21 -22.12 -0.80
CA VAL A 280 -34.45 -20.79 -1.38
C VAL A 280 -35.77 -20.84 -2.13
N THR A 281 -36.67 -19.91 -1.84
CA THR A 281 -37.91 -19.71 -2.58
C THR A 281 -37.81 -18.41 -3.34
N LEU A 282 -38.17 -18.43 -4.62
CA LEU A 282 -38.20 -17.24 -5.46
C LEU A 282 -39.66 -16.83 -5.69
N GLY A 283 -40.01 -15.63 -5.27
CA GLY A 283 -41.26 -14.95 -5.62
C GLY A 283 -41.05 -14.05 -6.83
N VAL A 284 -41.71 -14.38 -7.93
CA VAL A 284 -41.68 -13.65 -9.20
C VAL A 284 -43.11 -13.39 -9.70
N PRO A 285 -43.33 -12.40 -10.58
CA PRO A 285 -44.58 -12.30 -11.32
C PRO A 285 -44.87 -13.59 -12.09
N GLU A 286 -46.13 -14.02 -12.10
CA GLU A 286 -46.58 -15.27 -12.73
C GLU A 286 -46.15 -15.39 -14.20
N SER A 287 -46.10 -14.28 -14.93
CA SER A 287 -45.65 -14.23 -16.32
C SER A 287 -44.19 -14.63 -16.55
N LEU A 288 -43.40 -14.79 -15.49
CA LEU A 288 -42.00 -15.20 -15.53
C LEU A 288 -41.77 -16.63 -15.05
N ASN A 289 -42.81 -17.35 -14.62
CA ASN A 289 -42.69 -18.70 -14.07
C ASN A 289 -42.01 -19.64 -15.06
N ASP A 290 -42.48 -19.72 -16.31
CA ASP A 290 -41.91 -20.61 -17.35
C ASP A 290 -40.42 -20.37 -17.64
N ILE A 291 -39.87 -19.22 -17.25
CA ILE A 291 -38.47 -18.84 -17.47
C ILE A 291 -37.59 -19.27 -16.29
N LEU A 292 -38.15 -19.32 -15.08
CA LEU A 292 -37.40 -19.48 -13.83
C LEU A 292 -37.73 -20.78 -13.09
N GLU A 293 -38.86 -21.40 -13.41
CA GLU A 293 -39.21 -22.76 -13.03
C GLU A 293 -38.47 -23.72 -13.98
N VAL A 294 -37.60 -24.55 -13.41
CA VAL A 294 -36.79 -25.57 -14.12
C VAL A 294 -37.29 -26.95 -13.76
#